data_AF-A0AAQ3L1H5-F1
#
_entry.id   AF-A0AAQ3L1H5-F1
#
_cell.length_a   1.000
_cell.length_b   1.000
_cell.length_c   1.000
_cell.angle_alpha   90.00
_cell.angle_beta   90.00
_cell.angle_gamma   90.00
#
_symmetry.space_group_name_H-M   'P 1'
#
loop_
_entity.id
_entity.type
_entity.pdbx_description
1 polymer ?
#
loop_
_entity_poly.entity_id
_entity_poly.type
_entity_poly.pdbx_seq_one_letter_code
_entity_poly.pdbx_strand_id
1 'polypeptide(L)'
;MILTAVFFLSMLIPMASSLSFNISSFDQEAMLKINLEGDALGDEAVANDTTLMLTKDGANLGGSARATYSDPLLLWDAKTGELTDFTTEFSFTINSSQENHADGLAFFLTKFGSSMPVFSKGGYLGLFSNSTSVNSTSDSTVAVEFDTFSNHEKDIGDPIGEHLGIDINSIRSSANVSWNSSTREGKVANARVDYNSSTYNLSVFVTYAKTNLSPAANYSLHYIVDLRKVLPEIVSVGFSAAVGNYTETHSILSWSFSSTLKPKDKSNVGLAAGLAVGATLMLALCFLCFILYRKKKKKLGYLDNMDCDEAIDHEFESERGPKRRMIMEAADEKLNGNFDERQMESLMVVGLWCAHPDYSVRPSIKQVISTLSFEIPLPMLPPVRPVPIYYTPSFHMFSVATPSMTETTPSGQFAHSFELPLSPHSLIDHST
;
A
#
# COMPACT_ATOMS: atom_id res chain seq x y z
N MET A 1 -6.41 29.72 -6.14
CA MET A 1 -6.84 28.38 -5.67
C MET A 1 -6.30 27.23 -6.54
N ILE A 2 -6.22 27.36 -7.87
CA ILE A 2 -5.63 26.31 -8.72
C ILE A 2 -4.10 26.17 -8.48
N LEU A 3 -3.39 27.29 -8.28
CA LEU A 3 -1.94 27.29 -8.03
C LEU A 3 -1.56 26.66 -6.67
N THR A 4 -2.43 26.80 -5.65
CA THR A 4 -2.25 26.19 -4.33
C THR A 4 -2.52 24.68 -4.37
N ALA A 5 -3.45 24.21 -5.20
CA ALA A 5 -3.72 22.78 -5.39
C ALA A 5 -2.56 22.06 -6.12
N VAL A 6 -1.94 22.70 -7.11
CA VAL A 6 -0.75 22.16 -7.80
C VAL A 6 0.47 22.08 -6.87
N PHE A 7 0.62 23.04 -5.96
CA PHE A 7 1.70 23.04 -4.97
C PHE A 7 1.59 21.87 -3.98
N PHE A 8 0.38 21.59 -3.48
CA PHE A 8 0.11 20.42 -2.62
C PHE A 8 0.25 19.09 -3.37
N LEU A 9 -0.14 19.02 -4.65
CA LEU A 9 0.02 17.80 -5.45
C LEU A 9 1.51 17.50 -5.76
N SER A 10 2.35 18.54 -5.86
CA SER A 10 3.81 18.38 -6.05
C SER A 10 4.59 17.98 -4.79
N MET A 11 3.98 18.10 -3.60
CA MET A 11 4.55 17.66 -2.31
C MET A 11 4.20 16.20 -1.97
N LEU A 12 3.35 15.54 -2.77
CA LEU A 12 2.89 14.16 -2.54
C LEU A 12 3.68 13.09 -3.31
N ILE A 13 4.71 13.49 -4.06
CA ILE A 13 5.62 12.52 -4.68
C ILE A 13 6.79 12.32 -3.72
N PRO A 14 6.89 11.19 -3.00
CA PRO A 14 8.09 10.91 -2.20
C PRO A 14 9.31 11.02 -3.11
N MET A 15 10.26 11.87 -2.73
CA MET A 15 11.55 11.95 -3.40
C MET A 15 12.26 10.63 -3.08
N ALA A 16 12.17 9.66 -4.00
CA ALA A 16 12.78 8.35 -3.81
C ALA A 16 14.31 8.50 -3.88
N SER A 17 14.95 8.67 -2.71
CA SER A 17 16.40 8.61 -2.54
C SER A 17 16.93 7.19 -2.76
N SER A 18 18.26 7.03 -2.82
CA SER A 18 18.90 5.72 -2.65
C SER A 18 18.33 5.06 -1.38
N LEU A 19 17.81 3.84 -1.51
CA LEU A 19 17.20 3.11 -0.40
C LEU A 19 18.31 2.41 0.38
N SER A 20 18.38 2.66 1.68
CA SER A 20 19.29 1.92 2.55
C SER A 20 18.72 1.77 3.95
N PHE A 21 18.72 0.53 4.44
CA PHE A 21 18.30 0.21 5.80
C PHE A 21 19.03 -1.03 6.31
N ASN A 22 19.01 -1.21 7.63
CA ASN A 22 19.52 -2.38 8.31
C ASN A 22 18.61 -2.72 9.50
N ILE A 23 18.03 -3.91 9.47
CA ILE A 23 17.15 -4.49 10.48
C ILE A 23 17.89 -5.69 11.07
N SER A 24 18.46 -5.54 12.26
CA SER A 24 19.14 -6.62 12.97
C SER A 24 18.18 -7.58 13.68
N SER A 25 16.95 -7.13 13.94
CA SER A 25 15.86 -7.86 14.59
C SER A 25 14.53 -7.20 14.25
N PHE A 26 13.44 -7.98 14.21
CA PHE A 26 12.09 -7.50 13.92
C PHE A 26 11.35 -7.09 15.19
N ASP A 27 11.88 -6.08 15.86
CA ASP A 27 11.22 -5.44 17.01
C ASP A 27 10.06 -4.53 16.56
N GLN A 28 9.37 -3.93 17.53
CA GLN A 28 8.21 -3.07 17.25
C GLN A 28 8.56 -1.86 16.36
N GLU A 29 9.77 -1.30 16.46
CA GLU A 29 10.18 -0.17 15.63
C GLU A 29 10.47 -0.59 14.18
N ALA A 30 11.14 -1.74 14.00
CA ALA A 30 11.36 -2.33 12.70
C ALA A 30 10.02 -2.65 12.00
N MET A 31 9.05 -3.18 12.74
CA MET A 31 7.74 -3.53 12.20
C MET A 31 6.92 -2.33 11.72
N LEU A 32 7.17 -1.10 12.22
CA LEU A 32 6.54 0.11 11.67
C LEU A 32 6.95 0.42 10.22
N LYS A 33 8.05 -0.18 9.75
CA LYS A 33 8.59 -0.02 8.39
C LYS A 33 8.27 -1.21 7.48
N ILE A 34 7.49 -2.17 7.97
CA ILE A 34 7.15 -3.39 7.24
C ILE A 34 5.64 -3.42 7.01
N ASN A 35 5.23 -3.49 5.73
CA ASN A 35 3.86 -3.76 5.37
C ASN A 35 3.67 -5.27 5.24
N LEU A 36 2.67 -5.80 5.94
CA LEU A 36 2.32 -7.21 5.90
C LEU A 36 1.08 -7.43 5.05
N GLU A 37 1.10 -8.47 4.25
CA GLU A 37 -0.02 -8.98 3.49
C GLU A 37 -0.09 -10.50 3.68
N GLY A 38 -1.29 -11.08 3.64
CA GLY A 38 -1.48 -12.52 3.70
C GLY A 38 -2.85 -12.91 3.18
N ASP A 39 -3.03 -14.16 2.76
CA ASP A 39 -4.33 -14.65 2.34
C ASP A 39 -5.13 -15.02 3.58
N ALA A 40 -6.38 -14.57 3.62
CA ALA A 40 -7.25 -14.58 4.78
C ALA A 40 -7.63 -16.01 5.21
N LEU A 41 -6.74 -16.71 5.91
CA LEU A 41 -7.02 -17.95 6.64
C LEU A 41 -6.46 -17.95 8.08
N GLY A 42 -6.09 -16.77 8.61
CA GLY A 42 -5.74 -16.58 10.03
C GLY A 42 -4.25 -16.69 10.37
N ASP A 43 -3.39 -16.79 9.36
CA ASP A 43 -1.93 -16.81 9.50
C ASP A 43 -1.31 -15.57 8.84
N GLU A 44 -1.64 -14.37 9.35
CA GLU A 44 -0.82 -13.20 9.03
C GLU A 44 0.62 -13.45 9.50
N ALA A 45 1.59 -12.90 8.77
CA ALA A 45 2.98 -12.90 9.22
C ALA A 45 3.05 -12.32 10.64
N VAL A 46 3.67 -13.05 11.56
CA VAL A 46 3.76 -12.66 12.98
C VAL A 46 5.20 -12.34 13.29
N ALA A 47 5.44 -11.18 13.89
CA ALA A 47 6.73 -10.87 14.51
C ALA A 47 6.73 -11.33 15.98
N ASN A 48 7.82 -11.92 16.44
CA ASN A 48 8.04 -12.27 17.86
C ASN A 48 9.20 -11.46 18.44
N ASP A 49 9.12 -10.13 18.38
CA ASP A 49 10.11 -9.11 18.81
C ASP A 49 11.54 -9.29 18.28
N THR A 50 11.82 -10.36 17.55
CA THR A 50 13.16 -10.80 17.14
C THR A 50 13.17 -11.26 15.70
N THR A 51 12.17 -12.05 15.29
CA THR A 51 12.07 -12.62 13.94
C THR A 51 10.75 -12.24 13.28
N LEU A 52 10.80 -12.12 11.95
CA LEU A 52 9.61 -11.99 11.11
C LEU A 52 9.26 -13.37 10.56
N MET A 53 8.19 -13.97 11.08
CA MET A 53 7.71 -15.27 10.62
C MET A 53 6.62 -15.06 9.56
N LEU A 54 6.85 -15.56 8.35
CA LEU A 54 5.93 -15.42 7.21
C LEU A 54 4.89 -16.55 7.17
N THR A 55 5.29 -17.78 7.51
CA THR A 55 4.38 -18.94 7.57
C THR A 55 4.62 -19.76 8.82
N LYS A 56 3.67 -20.63 9.18
CA LYS A 56 3.76 -21.54 10.33
C LYS A 56 3.67 -22.99 9.89
N ASP A 57 4.42 -23.85 10.59
CA ASP A 57 4.26 -25.29 10.47
C ASP A 57 3.00 -25.80 11.21
N GLY A 58 2.33 -26.80 10.64
CA GLY A 58 1.11 -27.40 11.19
C GLY A 58 -0.19 -26.65 10.86
N ALA A 59 -0.16 -25.66 9.98
CA ALA A 59 -1.34 -24.94 9.52
C ALA A 59 -2.22 -25.84 8.62
N ASN A 60 -3.47 -26.10 9.01
CA ASN A 60 -4.34 -27.11 8.38
C ASN A 60 -4.89 -26.73 6.99
N LEU A 61 -4.61 -25.54 6.43
CA LEU A 61 -5.33 -25.03 5.25
C LEU A 61 -4.44 -24.46 4.12
N GLY A 62 -3.11 -24.50 4.29
CA GLY A 62 -2.18 -23.78 3.41
C GLY A 62 -2.36 -22.26 3.49
N GLY A 63 -1.39 -21.50 2.98
CA GLY A 63 -1.44 -20.04 3.03
C GLY A 63 -0.21 -19.38 2.45
N SER A 64 -0.22 -18.05 2.41
CA SER A 64 0.90 -17.23 1.96
C SER A 64 0.93 -15.91 2.69
N ALA A 65 2.14 -15.41 2.90
CA ALA A 65 2.36 -14.07 3.42
C ALA A 65 3.42 -13.34 2.62
N ARG A 66 3.30 -12.01 2.59
CA ARG A 66 4.29 -11.08 2.09
C ARG A 66 4.62 -10.05 3.15
N ALA A 67 5.89 -9.67 3.21
CA ALA A 67 6.39 -8.56 3.99
C ALA A 67 7.20 -7.65 3.09
N THR A 68 6.78 -6.40 2.92
CA THR A 68 7.49 -5.41 2.09
C THR A 68 8.01 -4.26 2.94
N TYR A 69 9.17 -3.72 2.58
CA TYR A 69 9.65 -2.48 3.19
C TYR A 69 8.76 -1.31 2.76
N SER A 70 8.46 -0.40 3.69
CA SER A 70 7.47 0.66 3.50
C SER A 70 7.88 1.68 2.44
N ASP A 71 9.18 1.98 2.36
CA ASP A 71 9.68 3.00 1.43
C ASP A 71 9.91 2.40 0.03
N PRO A 72 9.56 3.13 -1.04
CA PRO A 72 9.81 2.70 -2.40
C PRO A 72 11.30 2.71 -2.74
N LEU A 73 11.72 1.78 -3.62
CA LEU A 73 13.00 1.80 -4.29
C LEU A 73 12.87 2.44 -5.67
N LEU A 74 13.62 3.50 -5.94
CA LEU A 74 13.88 3.96 -7.31
C LEU A 74 14.87 2.99 -7.97
N LEU A 75 14.35 2.05 -8.73
CA LEU A 75 15.13 1.03 -9.42
C LEU A 75 15.89 1.62 -10.60
N TRP A 76 15.22 2.43 -11.43
CA TRP A 76 15.82 3.12 -12.57
C TRP A 76 15.12 4.45 -12.84
N ASP A 77 15.82 5.36 -13.53
CA ASP A 77 15.30 6.67 -13.95
C ASP A 77 14.99 6.65 -15.45
N ALA A 78 13.75 6.91 -15.85
CA ALA A 78 13.33 6.87 -17.25
C ALA A 78 13.88 7.99 -18.11
N LYS A 79 14.38 9.08 -17.52
CA LYS A 79 14.97 10.20 -18.28
C LYS A 79 16.42 9.94 -18.63
N THR A 80 17.18 9.40 -17.70
CA THR A 80 18.62 9.13 -17.88
C THR A 80 18.88 7.70 -18.35
N GLY A 81 17.95 6.78 -18.11
CA GLY A 81 18.14 5.35 -18.29
C GLY A 81 19.10 4.72 -17.27
N GLU A 82 19.53 5.49 -16.26
CA GLU A 82 20.39 5.03 -15.17
C GLU A 82 19.63 4.00 -14.33
N LEU A 83 20.28 2.88 -14.06
CA LEU A 83 19.77 1.76 -13.29
C LEU A 83 20.57 1.65 -12.00
N THR A 84 19.91 1.39 -10.87
CA THR A 84 20.55 1.28 -9.57
C THR A 84 21.31 -0.04 -9.43
N ASP A 85 22.49 0.00 -8.84
CA ASP A 85 23.07 -1.20 -8.21
C ASP A 85 22.36 -1.41 -6.88
N PHE A 86 22.19 -2.66 -6.47
CA PHE A 86 21.75 -2.95 -5.12
C PHE A 86 22.42 -4.19 -4.55
N THR A 87 22.51 -4.20 -3.22
CA THR A 87 22.87 -5.37 -2.43
C THR A 87 21.82 -5.51 -1.33
N THR A 88 21.35 -6.73 -1.12
CA THR A 88 20.60 -7.09 0.09
C THR A 88 21.23 -8.29 0.76
N GLU A 89 21.26 -8.27 2.08
CA GLU A 89 21.74 -9.38 2.91
C GLU A 89 20.69 -9.68 3.96
N PHE A 90 20.40 -10.96 4.15
CA PHE A 90 19.43 -11.40 5.14
C PHE A 90 19.80 -12.77 5.68
N SER A 91 19.42 -13.01 6.93
CA SER A 91 19.52 -14.32 7.55
C SER A 91 18.11 -14.88 7.73
N PHE A 92 17.92 -16.16 7.45
CA PHE A 92 16.62 -16.81 7.58
C PHE A 92 16.75 -18.26 8.07
N THR A 93 15.64 -18.82 8.51
CA THR A 93 15.48 -20.24 8.84
C THR A 93 14.26 -20.80 8.17
N ILE A 94 14.37 -22.01 7.63
CA ILE A 94 13.24 -22.86 7.22
C ILE A 94 13.22 -24.07 8.15
N ASN A 95 12.06 -24.37 8.72
CA ASN A 95 11.94 -25.49 9.66
C ASN A 95 10.58 -26.18 9.59
N SER A 96 10.61 -27.51 9.62
CA SER A 96 9.42 -28.35 9.69
C SER A 96 9.59 -29.44 10.75
N SER A 97 8.50 -29.73 11.46
CA SER A 97 8.39 -30.88 12.35
C SER A 97 8.04 -32.17 11.60
N GLN A 98 7.60 -32.06 10.34
CA GLN A 98 7.16 -33.18 9.51
C GLN A 98 8.27 -33.67 8.58
N GLU A 99 8.14 -34.91 8.09
CA GLU A 99 9.06 -35.47 7.09
C GLU A 99 8.84 -34.81 5.72
N ASN A 100 7.57 -34.75 5.28
CA ASN A 100 7.18 -34.00 4.10
C ASN A 100 6.90 -32.54 4.48
N HIS A 101 7.56 -31.61 3.80
CA HIS A 101 7.52 -30.18 4.06
C HIS A 101 7.57 -29.40 2.74
N ALA A 102 7.01 -28.18 2.75
CA ALA A 102 6.84 -27.31 1.58
C ALA A 102 6.36 -25.91 2.05
N ASP A 103 6.33 -24.87 1.20
CA ASP A 103 6.67 -24.86 -0.23
C ASP A 103 7.82 -23.89 -0.57
N GLY A 104 8.30 -23.08 0.38
CA GLY A 104 9.45 -22.21 0.17
C GLY A 104 9.25 -20.72 0.49
N LEU A 105 10.37 -20.01 0.33
CA LEU A 105 10.55 -18.59 0.61
C LEU A 105 11.07 -17.89 -0.65
N ALA A 106 10.75 -16.60 -0.84
CA ALA A 106 11.36 -15.78 -1.87
C ALA A 106 11.70 -14.37 -1.36
N PHE A 107 12.85 -13.85 -1.78
CA PHE A 107 13.12 -12.40 -1.79
C PHE A 107 12.69 -11.85 -3.15
N PHE A 108 11.92 -10.77 -3.20
CA PHE A 108 11.37 -10.26 -4.46
C PHE A 108 11.44 -8.74 -4.60
N LEU A 109 11.41 -8.33 -5.86
CA LEU A 109 11.15 -6.97 -6.32
C LEU A 109 9.88 -6.98 -7.17
N THR A 110 8.97 -6.04 -6.93
CA THR A 110 7.74 -5.90 -7.73
C THR A 110 7.28 -4.46 -7.80
N LYS A 111 6.26 -4.16 -8.61
CA LYS A 111 5.68 -2.81 -8.69
C LYS A 111 5.33 -2.27 -7.31
N PHE A 112 5.75 -1.04 -7.00
CA PHE A 112 5.44 -0.42 -5.71
C PHE A 112 3.93 -0.33 -5.47
N GLY A 113 3.49 -0.80 -4.31
CA GLY A 113 2.06 -0.88 -3.94
C GLY A 113 1.29 -2.00 -4.64
N SER A 114 1.96 -2.99 -5.24
CA SER A 114 1.30 -4.24 -5.68
C SER A 114 0.63 -4.93 -4.48
N SER A 115 -0.52 -5.54 -4.69
CA SER A 115 -1.09 -6.49 -3.73
C SER A 115 -0.68 -7.93 -4.07
N MET A 116 -0.72 -8.81 -3.08
CA MET A 116 -0.58 -10.24 -3.29
C MET A 116 -1.61 -10.77 -4.32
N PRO A 117 -1.21 -11.62 -5.28
CA PRO A 117 -2.14 -12.22 -6.23
C PRO A 117 -3.16 -13.14 -5.56
N VAL A 118 -4.35 -13.26 -6.15
CA VAL A 118 -5.37 -14.21 -5.69
C VAL A 118 -4.93 -15.65 -5.95
N PHE A 119 -5.23 -16.53 -4.99
CA PHE A 119 -4.91 -17.97 -5.03
C PHE A 119 -3.42 -18.26 -5.25
N SER A 120 -2.55 -17.57 -4.50
CA SER A 120 -1.09 -17.61 -4.64
C SER A 120 -0.39 -18.51 -3.59
N LYS A 121 -1.06 -19.56 -3.12
CA LYS A 121 -0.54 -20.46 -2.07
C LYS A 121 0.31 -21.63 -2.57
N GLY A 122 1.03 -22.28 -1.66
CA GLY A 122 1.98 -23.35 -1.97
C GLY A 122 3.07 -22.88 -2.93
N GLY A 123 3.45 -23.71 -3.90
CA GLY A 123 4.46 -23.40 -4.93
C GLY A 123 4.20 -22.20 -5.86
N TYR A 124 3.27 -21.30 -5.53
CA TYR A 124 3.17 -19.97 -6.16
C TYR A 124 3.76 -18.85 -5.30
N LEU A 125 4.24 -19.19 -4.09
CA LEU A 125 5.06 -18.37 -3.19
C LEU A 125 4.47 -17.02 -2.78
N GLY A 126 3.17 -16.80 -2.91
CA GLY A 126 2.55 -15.49 -2.70
C GLY A 126 2.91 -14.45 -3.78
N LEU A 127 3.53 -14.87 -4.90
CA LEU A 127 4.04 -13.97 -5.95
C LEU A 127 3.32 -14.13 -7.29
N PHE A 128 2.79 -15.31 -7.57
CA PHE A 128 2.17 -15.63 -8.85
C PHE A 128 0.75 -16.15 -8.65
N SER A 129 -0.17 -15.80 -9.55
CA SER A 129 -1.48 -16.44 -9.53
C SER A 129 -1.39 -17.82 -10.15
N ASN A 130 -2.02 -18.82 -9.54
CA ASN A 130 -2.16 -20.18 -10.11
C ASN A 130 -2.62 -20.18 -11.59
N SER A 131 -3.44 -19.20 -11.97
CA SER A 131 -3.98 -19.09 -13.33
C SER A 131 -2.99 -18.61 -14.40
N THR A 132 -1.92 -17.91 -14.02
CA THR A 132 -1.02 -17.19 -14.95
C THR A 132 0.47 -17.38 -14.62
N SER A 133 0.80 -18.24 -13.66
CA SER A 133 2.14 -18.37 -13.07
C SER A 133 3.29 -18.63 -14.05
N VAL A 134 3.02 -19.25 -15.20
CA VAL A 134 4.05 -19.60 -16.20
C VAL A 134 4.06 -18.66 -17.42
N ASN A 135 3.04 -17.81 -17.61
CA ASN A 135 2.86 -17.00 -18.83
C ASN A 135 2.24 -15.62 -18.56
N SER A 136 2.51 -15.01 -17.41
CA SER A 136 1.97 -13.69 -17.11
C SER A 136 2.78 -12.61 -17.82
N THR A 137 2.10 -11.84 -18.69
CA THR A 137 2.66 -10.58 -19.22
C THR A 137 2.34 -9.39 -18.31
N SER A 138 1.53 -9.60 -17.27
CA SER A 138 1.09 -8.55 -16.34
C SER A 138 1.85 -8.54 -15.03
N ASP A 139 2.50 -9.65 -14.67
CA ASP A 139 3.29 -9.73 -13.46
C ASP A 139 4.59 -8.96 -13.71
N SER A 140 4.86 -7.97 -12.87
CA SER A 140 6.13 -7.25 -12.85
C SER A 140 6.85 -7.67 -11.59
N THR A 141 7.42 -8.87 -11.62
CA THR A 141 8.04 -9.49 -10.44
C THR A 141 9.35 -10.15 -10.83
N VAL A 142 10.40 -9.83 -10.07
CA VAL A 142 11.67 -10.56 -10.09
C VAL A 142 11.89 -11.12 -8.71
N ALA A 143 12.15 -12.42 -8.61
CA ALA A 143 12.33 -13.07 -7.32
C ALA A 143 13.57 -13.97 -7.29
N VAL A 144 14.10 -14.14 -6.09
CA VAL A 144 15.07 -15.17 -5.74
C VAL A 144 14.33 -16.15 -4.84
N GLU A 145 14.02 -17.33 -5.36
CA GLU A 145 13.30 -18.38 -4.66
C GLU A 145 14.25 -19.35 -3.94
N PHE A 146 13.79 -19.82 -2.80
CA PHE A 146 14.37 -20.82 -1.92
C PHE A 146 13.32 -21.92 -1.79
N ASP A 147 13.30 -22.81 -2.79
CA ASP A 147 12.25 -23.80 -2.98
C ASP A 147 12.63 -25.12 -2.29
N THR A 148 11.76 -25.56 -1.39
CA THR A 148 11.89 -26.78 -0.60
C THR A 148 11.08 -27.94 -1.18
N PHE A 149 10.27 -27.70 -2.21
CA PHE A 149 9.34 -28.69 -2.73
C PHE A 149 9.25 -28.68 -4.26
N SER A 150 9.86 -29.69 -4.88
CA SER A 150 9.78 -29.91 -6.32
C SER A 150 8.34 -30.21 -6.79
N ASN A 151 7.71 -29.26 -7.48
CA ASN A 151 6.41 -29.40 -8.14
C ASN A 151 6.50 -30.01 -9.56
N HIS A 152 7.42 -30.95 -9.79
CA HIS A 152 7.61 -31.58 -11.10
C HIS A 152 6.32 -32.20 -11.69
N GLU A 153 5.38 -32.65 -10.85
CA GLU A 153 4.10 -33.22 -11.29
C GLU A 153 3.07 -32.19 -11.80
N LYS A 154 3.29 -30.89 -11.56
CA LYS A 154 2.36 -29.80 -11.91
C LYS A 154 2.77 -29.00 -13.16
N ASP A 155 3.78 -29.44 -13.91
CA ASP A 155 4.36 -28.75 -15.08
C ASP A 155 4.90 -27.32 -14.80
N ILE A 156 5.13 -26.97 -13.53
CA ILE A 156 5.65 -25.65 -13.12
C ILE A 156 7.05 -25.42 -13.70
N GLY A 157 7.90 -26.45 -13.68
CA GLY A 157 9.23 -26.45 -14.32
C GLY A 157 10.39 -26.65 -13.36
N ASP A 158 10.12 -27.03 -12.12
CA ASP A 158 11.15 -27.21 -11.09
C ASP A 158 12.13 -28.33 -11.45
N PRO A 159 13.41 -28.18 -11.09
CA PRO A 159 14.34 -29.29 -11.06
C PRO A 159 13.90 -30.36 -10.04
N ILE A 160 14.54 -31.53 -10.11
CA ILE A 160 14.30 -32.59 -9.14
C ILE A 160 14.94 -32.20 -7.80
N GLY A 161 14.13 -32.19 -6.75
CA GLY A 161 14.55 -31.83 -5.38
C GLY A 161 14.48 -30.33 -5.11
N GLU A 162 15.07 -29.91 -3.99
CA GLU A 162 15.13 -28.51 -3.56
C GLU A 162 16.10 -27.69 -4.41
N HIS A 163 15.80 -26.42 -4.61
CA HIS A 163 16.65 -25.53 -5.42
C HIS A 163 16.59 -24.07 -4.97
N LEU A 164 17.64 -23.35 -5.35
CA LEU A 164 17.58 -21.89 -5.45
C LEU A 164 17.21 -21.54 -6.88
N GLY A 165 16.35 -20.54 -7.07
CA GLY A 165 15.91 -20.08 -8.39
C GLY A 165 15.97 -18.56 -8.53
N ILE A 166 16.10 -18.09 -9.77
CA ILE A 166 15.89 -16.69 -10.15
C ILE A 166 14.70 -16.63 -11.11
N ASP A 167 13.65 -15.96 -10.68
CA ASP A 167 12.35 -15.91 -11.33
C ASP A 167 12.12 -14.57 -11.99
N ILE A 168 11.72 -14.57 -13.26
CA ILE A 168 11.50 -13.36 -14.06
C ILE A 168 10.08 -13.41 -14.63
N ASN A 169 9.14 -12.72 -13.99
CA ASN A 169 7.72 -12.70 -14.33
C ASN A 169 7.05 -14.08 -14.46
N SER A 170 7.68 -15.11 -13.91
CA SER A 170 7.18 -16.48 -13.91
C SER A 170 7.76 -17.25 -12.74
N ILE A 171 6.96 -18.13 -12.15
CA ILE A 171 7.41 -19.11 -11.14
C ILE A 171 8.41 -20.12 -11.72
N ARG A 172 8.46 -20.28 -13.05
CA ARG A 172 9.48 -21.12 -13.67
C ARG A 172 10.79 -20.34 -13.66
N SER A 173 11.73 -20.75 -12.81
CA SER A 173 13.01 -20.06 -12.67
C SER A 173 13.78 -20.02 -14.01
N SER A 174 14.27 -18.83 -14.34
CA SER A 174 15.13 -18.58 -15.51
C SER A 174 16.54 -19.15 -15.33
N ALA A 175 16.97 -19.31 -14.08
CA ALA A 175 18.16 -20.04 -13.68
C ALA A 175 17.88 -20.71 -12.33
N ASN A 176 18.41 -21.90 -12.11
CA ASN A 176 18.32 -22.60 -10.82
C ASN A 176 19.60 -23.40 -10.52
N VAL A 177 19.76 -23.79 -9.26
CA VAL A 177 20.80 -24.71 -8.80
C VAL A 177 20.25 -25.57 -7.67
N SER A 178 20.63 -26.86 -7.64
CA SER A 178 20.28 -27.74 -6.54
C SER A 178 20.79 -27.18 -5.22
N TRP A 179 19.92 -27.22 -4.22
CA TRP A 179 20.15 -26.67 -2.89
C TRP A 179 19.84 -27.73 -1.85
N ASN A 180 20.48 -27.65 -0.69
CA ASN A 180 20.06 -28.40 0.47
C ASN A 180 19.74 -27.38 1.55
N SER A 181 18.45 -27.20 1.76
CA SER A 181 17.83 -26.28 2.70
C SER A 181 18.22 -26.56 4.15
N SER A 182 18.65 -27.80 4.44
CA SER A 182 18.75 -28.35 5.80
C SER A 182 17.45 -28.16 6.57
N THR A 183 16.30 -28.19 5.88
CA THR A 183 14.99 -28.14 6.53
C THR A 183 14.90 -29.29 7.53
N ARG A 184 14.34 -29.00 8.71
CA ARG A 184 14.30 -29.83 9.94
C ARG A 184 15.54 -29.76 10.83
N GLU A 185 16.66 -29.21 10.37
CA GLU A 185 17.82 -28.92 11.23
C GLU A 185 17.74 -27.53 11.88
N GLY A 186 16.80 -26.68 11.43
CA GLY A 186 16.63 -25.31 11.92
C GLY A 186 17.88 -24.44 11.73
N LYS A 187 18.72 -24.77 10.73
CA LYS A 187 19.96 -24.03 10.46
C LYS A 187 19.65 -22.64 9.94
N VAL A 188 20.46 -21.68 10.38
CA VAL A 188 20.44 -20.33 9.85
C VAL A 188 21.20 -20.30 8.52
N ALA A 189 20.50 -19.91 7.46
CA ALA A 189 21.08 -19.57 6.18
C ALA A 189 21.36 -18.06 6.14
N ASN A 190 22.51 -17.66 5.60
CA ASN A 190 22.81 -16.26 5.28
C ASN A 190 22.83 -16.10 3.77
N ALA A 191 21.92 -15.27 3.25
CA ALA A 191 21.80 -14.98 1.84
C ALA A 191 22.26 -13.56 1.53
N ARG A 192 22.92 -13.41 0.39
CA ARG A 192 23.31 -12.13 -0.22
C ARG A 192 22.83 -12.12 -1.67
N VAL A 193 22.06 -11.11 -2.03
CA VAL A 193 21.61 -10.88 -3.41
C VAL A 193 22.21 -9.56 -3.89
N ASP A 194 22.87 -9.62 -5.04
CA ASP A 194 23.52 -8.46 -5.67
C ASP A 194 23.00 -8.25 -7.07
N TYR A 195 22.79 -6.99 -7.41
CA TYR A 195 22.56 -6.58 -8.78
C TYR A 195 23.60 -5.56 -9.22
N ASN A 196 24.35 -5.91 -10.26
CA ASN A 196 25.31 -5.03 -10.92
C ASN A 196 24.67 -4.44 -12.19
N SER A 197 24.36 -3.16 -12.15
CA SER A 197 23.70 -2.39 -13.22
C SER A 197 24.53 -2.28 -14.50
N SER A 198 25.87 -2.35 -14.39
CA SER A 198 26.78 -2.26 -15.54
C SER A 198 26.87 -3.55 -16.34
N THR A 199 26.68 -4.70 -15.68
CA THR A 199 26.72 -6.03 -16.31
C THR A 199 25.35 -6.70 -16.41
N TYR A 200 24.28 -6.07 -15.90
CA TYR A 200 22.94 -6.63 -15.77
C TYR A 200 22.91 -7.96 -15.02
N ASN A 201 23.83 -8.13 -14.06
CA ASN A 201 24.00 -9.42 -13.39
C ASN A 201 23.28 -9.40 -12.05
N LEU A 202 22.25 -10.24 -11.91
CA LEU A 202 21.62 -10.58 -10.65
C LEU A 202 22.26 -11.86 -10.12
N SER A 203 22.97 -11.76 -8.99
CA SER A 203 23.68 -12.87 -8.36
C SER A 203 23.14 -13.13 -6.95
N VAL A 204 23.13 -14.40 -6.56
CA VAL A 204 22.65 -14.89 -5.27
C VAL A 204 23.75 -15.75 -4.67
N PHE A 205 24.04 -15.55 -3.39
CA PHE A 205 24.96 -16.36 -2.61
C PHE A 205 24.30 -16.76 -1.30
N VAL A 206 24.34 -18.05 -0.97
CA VAL A 206 23.75 -18.59 0.25
C VAL A 206 24.80 -19.40 0.99
N THR A 207 24.94 -19.16 2.29
CA THR A 207 25.93 -19.85 3.13
C THR A 207 25.32 -20.38 4.41
N TYR A 208 25.78 -21.57 4.81
CA TYR A 208 25.51 -22.18 6.10
C TYR A 208 26.80 -22.27 6.89
N ALA A 209 26.77 -21.78 8.13
CA ALA A 209 27.89 -21.90 9.04
C ALA A 209 28.13 -23.38 9.40
N LYS A 210 29.40 -23.74 9.59
CA LYS A 210 29.78 -25.07 10.08
C LYS A 210 29.23 -25.27 11.51
N THR A 211 28.61 -26.42 11.76
CA THR A 211 28.20 -26.85 13.11
C THR A 211 28.97 -28.09 13.54
N ASN A 212 28.78 -28.53 14.79
CA ASN A 212 29.35 -29.81 15.25
C ASN A 212 28.75 -31.03 14.51
N LEU A 213 27.57 -30.86 13.92
CA LEU A 213 26.81 -31.93 13.27
C LEU A 213 26.96 -31.93 11.74
N SER A 214 27.42 -30.82 11.14
CA SER A 214 27.47 -30.67 9.68
C SER A 214 28.55 -29.70 9.20
N PRO A 215 29.13 -29.93 8.00
CA PRO A 215 30.10 -29.01 7.40
C PRO A 215 29.44 -27.68 6.99
N ALA A 216 30.26 -26.65 6.77
CA ALA A 216 29.78 -25.44 6.09
C ALA A 216 29.40 -25.78 4.63
N ALA A 217 28.36 -25.12 4.12
CA ALA A 217 27.87 -25.29 2.76
C ALA A 217 27.64 -23.92 2.12
N ASN A 218 27.97 -23.80 0.83
CA ASN A 218 27.82 -22.57 0.07
C ASN A 218 27.15 -22.88 -1.28
N TYR A 219 26.21 -22.03 -1.67
CA TYR A 219 25.48 -22.11 -2.93
C TYR A 219 25.54 -20.75 -3.62
N SER A 220 25.60 -20.76 -4.95
CA SER A 220 25.60 -19.52 -5.73
C SER A 220 24.89 -19.72 -7.06
N LEU A 221 24.15 -18.69 -7.47
CA LEU A 221 23.41 -18.66 -8.72
C LEU A 221 23.50 -17.25 -9.31
N HIS A 222 23.44 -17.12 -10.63
CA HIS A 222 23.33 -15.81 -11.26
C HIS A 222 22.51 -15.87 -12.53
N TYR A 223 21.98 -14.71 -12.93
CA TYR A 223 21.25 -14.53 -14.17
C TYR A 223 21.47 -13.13 -14.75
N ILE A 224 21.62 -13.05 -16.07
CA ILE A 224 21.81 -11.77 -16.76
C ILE A 224 20.45 -11.24 -17.19
N VAL A 225 19.98 -10.17 -16.55
CA VAL A 225 18.68 -9.55 -16.79
C VAL A 225 18.75 -8.05 -16.69
N ASP A 226 18.29 -7.36 -17.75
CA ASP A 226 18.09 -5.92 -17.71
C ASP A 226 16.76 -5.60 -17.01
N LEU A 227 16.83 -5.25 -15.72
CA LEU A 227 15.63 -5.04 -14.89
C LEU A 227 14.69 -3.95 -15.42
N ARG A 228 15.18 -3.02 -16.26
CA ARG A 228 14.33 -1.99 -16.89
C ARG A 228 13.31 -2.56 -17.88
N LYS A 229 13.58 -3.76 -18.40
CA LYS A 229 12.70 -4.46 -19.34
C LYS A 229 11.60 -5.28 -18.62
N VAL A 230 11.70 -5.39 -17.30
CA VAL A 230 10.89 -6.30 -16.48
C VAL A 230 10.08 -5.53 -15.44
N LEU A 231 10.70 -4.56 -14.78
CA LEU A 231 10.14 -3.83 -13.64
C LEU A 231 9.96 -2.34 -13.93
N PRO A 232 8.94 -1.68 -13.34
CA PRO A 232 8.77 -0.23 -13.43
C PRO A 232 9.90 0.53 -12.70
N GLU A 233 9.97 1.85 -12.91
CA GLU A 233 10.97 2.73 -12.27
C GLU A 233 10.98 2.64 -10.75
N ILE A 234 9.79 2.48 -10.15
CA ILE A 234 9.58 2.47 -8.70
C ILE A 234 9.02 1.12 -8.27
N VAL A 235 9.76 0.42 -7.40
CA VAL A 235 9.46 -0.94 -6.94
C VAL A 235 9.38 -1.03 -5.43
N SER A 236 8.67 -2.05 -4.95
CA SER A 236 8.77 -2.55 -3.57
C SER A 236 9.77 -3.69 -3.52
N VAL A 237 10.47 -3.82 -2.40
CA VAL A 237 11.31 -4.97 -2.08
C VAL A 237 10.75 -5.67 -0.84
N GLY A 238 10.86 -6.99 -0.78
CA GLY A 238 10.29 -7.74 0.32
C GLY A 238 10.55 -9.23 0.28
N PHE A 239 9.91 -9.93 1.20
CA PHE A 239 9.90 -11.38 1.28
C PHE A 239 8.49 -11.91 1.12
N SER A 240 8.37 -13.07 0.49
CA SER A 240 7.13 -13.83 0.44
C SER A 240 7.42 -15.27 0.80
N ALA A 241 6.47 -15.94 1.43
CA ALA A 241 6.58 -17.36 1.67
C ALA A 241 5.21 -18.00 1.62
N ALA A 242 5.18 -19.29 1.31
CA ALA A 242 3.94 -20.01 1.16
C ALA A 242 4.06 -21.44 1.68
N VAL A 243 2.90 -21.96 2.07
CA VAL A 243 2.71 -23.36 2.45
C VAL A 243 1.46 -23.89 1.76
N GLY A 244 1.48 -25.17 1.42
CA GLY A 244 0.41 -25.87 0.72
C GLY A 244 -0.18 -26.97 1.61
N ASN A 245 -0.20 -28.19 1.07
CA ASN A 245 -0.63 -29.38 1.81
C ASN A 245 0.43 -29.87 2.79
N TYR A 246 1.71 -29.58 2.49
CA TYR A 246 2.81 -29.73 3.42
C TYR A 246 3.17 -28.35 3.95
N THR A 247 3.66 -28.31 5.18
CA THR A 247 3.89 -27.06 5.90
C THR A 247 5.29 -26.99 6.46
N GLU A 248 5.78 -25.76 6.53
CA GLU A 248 6.99 -25.39 7.24
C GLU A 248 6.94 -23.93 7.67
N THR A 249 7.81 -23.59 8.62
CA THR A 249 7.98 -22.23 9.11
C THR A 249 9.05 -21.53 8.30
N HIS A 250 8.74 -20.33 7.80
CA HIS A 250 9.70 -19.44 7.15
C HIS A 250 9.90 -18.19 8.01
N SER A 251 11.10 -18.01 8.57
CA SER A 251 11.40 -16.86 9.43
C SER A 251 12.63 -16.09 8.95
N ILE A 252 12.47 -14.77 8.83
CA ILE A 252 13.57 -13.83 8.58
C ILE A 252 14.09 -13.34 9.93
N LEU A 253 15.41 -13.44 10.13
CA LEU A 253 16.08 -13.07 11.38
C LEU A 253 16.70 -11.68 11.31
N SER A 254 17.24 -11.31 10.15
CA SER A 254 17.83 -10.00 9.89
C SER A 254 17.68 -9.64 8.42
N TRP A 255 17.67 -8.35 8.10
CA TRP A 255 17.56 -7.87 6.74
C TRP A 255 18.23 -6.51 6.57
N SER A 256 19.12 -6.41 5.59
CA SER A 256 19.71 -5.15 5.17
C SER A 256 19.58 -4.98 3.66
N PHE A 257 19.49 -3.72 3.24
CA PHE A 257 19.39 -3.35 1.84
C PHE A 257 20.17 -2.06 1.60
N SER A 258 20.81 -1.96 0.44
CA SER A 258 21.47 -0.74 -0.01
C SER A 258 21.38 -0.63 -1.53
N SER A 259 21.05 0.56 -2.03
CA SER A 259 21.08 0.89 -3.45
C SER A 259 21.83 2.19 -3.75
N THR A 260 22.26 2.38 -5.00
CA THR A 260 23.21 3.46 -5.36
C THR A 260 22.55 4.68 -6.02
N LEU A 261 21.44 4.50 -6.74
CA LEU A 261 20.81 5.56 -7.51
C LEU A 261 20.18 6.61 -6.59
N LYS A 262 20.55 7.88 -6.81
CA LYS A 262 19.94 9.05 -6.15
C LYS A 262 19.16 9.85 -7.18
N PRO A 263 17.97 10.37 -6.82
CA PRO A 263 17.21 11.23 -7.70
C PRO A 263 18.02 12.52 -7.88
N LYS A 264 18.26 12.92 -9.13
CA LYS A 264 18.90 14.20 -9.42
C LYS A 264 17.90 15.31 -9.11
N ASP A 265 18.30 16.26 -8.26
CA ASP A 265 17.50 17.45 -7.97
C ASP A 265 17.05 18.10 -9.28
N LYS A 266 15.74 18.32 -9.44
CA LYS A 266 15.25 19.12 -10.56
C LYS A 266 15.86 20.51 -10.39
N SER A 267 16.61 20.97 -11.40
CA SER A 267 17.16 22.32 -11.39
C SER A 267 16.01 23.32 -11.19
N ASN A 268 16.10 24.19 -10.18
CA ASN A 268 15.09 25.22 -9.89
C ASN A 268 14.96 26.29 -10.99
N VAL A 269 15.61 26.10 -12.15
CA VAL A 269 15.61 27.03 -13.29
C VAL A 269 14.20 27.32 -13.77
N GLY A 270 13.32 26.32 -13.84
CA GLY A 270 11.92 26.52 -14.23
C GLY A 270 11.12 27.33 -13.22
N LEU A 271 11.35 27.12 -11.91
CA LEU A 271 10.72 27.88 -10.83
C LEU A 271 11.23 29.34 -10.81
N ALA A 272 12.53 29.54 -10.98
CA ALA A 272 13.15 30.86 -11.06
C ALA A 272 12.65 31.65 -12.28
N ALA A 273 12.55 31.01 -13.45
CA ALA A 273 11.97 31.62 -14.65
C ALA A 273 10.49 31.99 -14.46
N GLY A 274 9.69 31.10 -13.85
CA GLY A 274 8.29 31.36 -13.54
C GLY A 274 8.08 32.53 -12.57
N LEU A 275 8.87 32.60 -11.51
CA LEU A 275 8.84 33.71 -10.54
C LEU A 275 9.25 35.04 -11.17
N ALA A 276 10.26 35.05 -12.05
CA ALA A 276 10.70 36.25 -12.75
C ALA A 276 9.63 36.80 -13.72
N VAL A 277 8.97 35.92 -14.48
CA VAL A 277 7.86 36.30 -15.39
C VAL A 277 6.65 36.77 -14.58
N GLY A 278 6.32 36.10 -13.48
CA GLY A 278 5.22 36.52 -12.60
C GLY A 278 5.44 37.89 -11.97
N ALA A 279 6.66 38.15 -11.47
CA ALA A 279 7.01 39.43 -10.85
C ALA A 279 6.98 40.59 -11.86
N THR A 280 7.46 40.37 -13.09
CA THR A 280 7.43 41.39 -14.15
C THR A 280 6.01 41.73 -14.59
N LEU A 281 5.13 40.74 -14.74
CA LEU A 281 3.71 40.97 -15.05
C LEU A 281 2.98 41.72 -13.92
N MET A 282 3.26 41.38 -12.66
CA MET A 282 2.70 42.08 -11.50
C MET A 282 3.13 43.55 -11.44
N LEU A 283 4.41 43.84 -11.68
CA LEU A 283 4.91 45.22 -11.71
C LEU A 283 4.29 46.02 -12.86
N ALA A 284 4.12 45.42 -14.04
CA ALA A 284 3.45 46.06 -15.17
C ALA A 284 1.97 46.37 -14.86
N LEU A 285 1.27 45.46 -14.20
CA LEU A 285 -0.13 45.66 -13.79
C LEU A 285 -0.25 46.76 -12.72
N CYS A 286 0.63 46.77 -11.72
CA CYS A 286 0.70 47.82 -10.70
C CYS A 286 0.97 49.20 -11.33
N PHE A 287 1.89 49.26 -12.30
CA PHE A 287 2.19 50.50 -13.03
C PHE A 287 0.99 50.98 -13.86
N LEU A 288 0.29 50.07 -14.54
CA LEU A 288 -0.94 50.38 -15.26
C LEU A 288 -2.03 50.91 -14.32
N CYS A 289 -2.26 50.24 -13.19
CA CYS A 289 -3.19 50.69 -12.16
C CYS A 289 -2.82 52.08 -11.61
N PHE A 290 -1.53 52.35 -11.41
CA PHE A 290 -1.05 53.67 -10.99
C PHE A 290 -1.34 54.77 -12.03
N ILE A 291 -1.14 54.47 -13.32
CA ILE A 291 -1.50 55.40 -14.42
C ILE A 291 -3.01 55.66 -14.43
N LEU A 292 -3.83 54.62 -14.32
CA LEU A 292 -5.29 54.74 -14.29
C LEU A 292 -5.78 55.53 -13.07
N TYR A 293 -5.17 55.29 -11.91
CA TYR A 293 -5.43 56.05 -10.68
C TYR A 293 -5.07 57.54 -10.86
N ARG A 294 -3.92 57.86 -11.45
CA ARG A 294 -3.53 59.25 -11.75
C ARG A 294 -4.46 59.91 -12.77
N LYS A 295 -4.93 59.18 -13.78
CA LYS A 295 -5.93 59.68 -14.73
C LYS A 295 -7.28 59.94 -14.04
N LYS A 296 -7.72 59.05 -13.14
CA LYS A 296 -8.95 59.22 -12.35
C LYS A 296 -8.86 60.42 -11.41
N LYS A 297 -7.74 60.63 -10.72
CA LYS A 297 -7.51 61.80 -9.86
C LYS A 297 -7.54 63.12 -10.63
N LYS A 298 -6.98 63.15 -11.84
CA LYS A 298 -7.06 64.34 -12.73
C LYS A 298 -8.48 64.60 -13.22
N LYS A 299 -9.30 63.57 -13.43
CA LYS A 299 -10.70 63.70 -13.86
C LYS A 299 -11.63 64.12 -12.70
N LEU A 300 -11.33 63.70 -11.48
CA LEU A 300 -12.07 64.08 -10.27
C LEU A 300 -11.78 65.52 -9.81
N GLY A 301 -10.58 66.06 -10.09
CA GLY A 301 -10.27 67.48 -9.87
C GLY A 301 -10.86 68.45 -10.91
N TYR A 302 -11.51 67.94 -11.95
CA TYR A 302 -12.23 68.76 -12.96
C TYR A 302 -13.75 68.79 -12.69
N LEU A 303 -14.27 67.83 -11.91
CA LEU A 303 -15.70 67.71 -11.59
C LEU A 303 -16.10 68.41 -10.27
N ASP A 304 -15.22 69.24 -9.71
CA ASP A 304 -15.45 70.01 -8.47
C ASP A 304 -15.84 71.48 -8.76
N ASN A 305 -16.05 71.82 -10.04
CA ASN A 305 -16.45 73.16 -10.50
C ASN A 305 -17.65 73.06 -11.44
N MET A 306 -18.78 72.54 -10.97
CA MET A 306 -20.09 72.86 -11.54
C MET A 306 -21.19 72.48 -10.55
N ASP A 307 -21.67 73.49 -9.84
CA ASP A 307 -22.87 73.47 -9.02
C ASP A 307 -24.08 73.73 -9.94
N CYS A 308 -25.15 72.93 -9.85
CA CYS A 308 -26.53 73.21 -10.27
C CYS A 308 -27.47 72.07 -9.80
N ASP A 309 -28.58 72.51 -9.22
CA ASP A 309 -29.67 71.81 -8.54
C ASP A 309 -30.45 70.70 -9.31
N GLU A 310 -30.94 69.76 -8.49
CA GLU A 310 -32.28 69.14 -8.46
C GLU A 310 -32.88 68.45 -9.70
N ALA A 311 -33.10 67.12 -9.61
CA ALA A 311 -34.40 66.46 -9.84
C ALA A 311 -34.31 64.93 -9.63
N ILE A 312 -35.09 64.48 -8.63
CA ILE A 312 -35.97 63.31 -8.52
C ILE A 312 -35.68 62.03 -9.38
N ASP A 313 -35.84 60.90 -8.67
CA ASP A 313 -36.30 59.56 -9.07
C ASP A 313 -35.62 58.77 -10.21
N HIS A 314 -34.99 57.65 -9.83
CA HIS A 314 -35.63 56.35 -10.04
C HIS A 314 -35.05 55.27 -9.10
N GLU A 315 -35.93 54.85 -8.21
CA GLU A 315 -36.02 53.56 -7.52
C GLU A 315 -35.63 52.36 -8.40
N PHE A 316 -34.65 51.56 -7.96
CA PHE A 316 -34.71 50.09 -7.94
C PHE A 316 -33.45 49.53 -7.26
N GLU A 317 -33.43 49.40 -5.92
CA GLU A 317 -32.79 48.29 -5.22
C GLU A 317 -33.40 48.18 -3.82
N SER A 318 -34.58 47.57 -3.74
CA SER A 318 -35.08 46.94 -2.53
C SER A 318 -35.37 45.49 -2.87
N GLU A 319 -34.40 44.61 -2.65
CA GLU A 319 -34.65 43.22 -2.25
C GLU A 319 -33.34 42.52 -1.87
N ARG A 320 -32.76 42.87 -0.70
CA ARG A 320 -31.90 42.00 0.11
C ARG A 320 -31.64 42.65 1.46
N GLY A 321 -32.56 42.40 2.38
CA GLY A 321 -32.66 43.02 3.70
C GLY A 321 -31.55 42.67 4.72
N PRO A 322 -31.85 42.80 6.04
CA PRO A 322 -30.90 42.90 7.17
C PRO A 322 -29.81 41.82 7.32
N LYS A 323 -29.86 40.73 6.56
CA LYS A 323 -28.98 39.55 6.71
C LYS A 323 -27.57 39.74 6.13
N ARG A 324 -27.40 40.57 5.10
CA ARG A 324 -26.07 40.78 4.48
C ARG A 324 -25.08 41.47 5.43
N ARG A 325 -25.58 42.40 6.27
CA ARG A 325 -24.74 43.08 7.28
C ARG A 325 -24.24 42.12 8.37
N MET A 326 -25.08 41.20 8.85
CA MET A 326 -24.70 40.23 9.90
C MET A 326 -23.60 39.25 9.46
N ILE A 327 -23.54 38.87 8.18
CA ILE A 327 -22.50 37.94 7.69
C ILE A 327 -21.12 38.60 7.65
N MET A 328 -21.06 39.91 7.38
CA MET A 328 -19.79 40.64 7.33
C MET A 328 -19.21 40.90 8.72
N GLU A 329 -20.06 40.97 9.75
CA GLU A 329 -19.64 41.09 11.15
C GLU A 329 -19.00 39.81 11.70
N ALA A 330 -19.25 38.66 11.07
CA ALA A 330 -18.63 37.40 11.45
C ALA A 330 -17.19 37.23 10.90
N ALA A 331 -16.73 38.15 10.04
CA ALA A 331 -15.37 38.12 9.52
C ALA A 331 -14.35 38.43 10.63
N ASP A 332 -13.21 37.75 10.62
CA ASP A 332 -12.14 37.96 11.60
C ASP A 332 -11.66 39.43 11.57
N GLU A 333 -11.64 40.07 12.74
CA GLU A 333 -11.21 41.46 12.91
C GLU A 333 -9.80 41.72 12.34
N LYS A 334 -8.91 40.71 12.37
CA LYS A 334 -7.55 40.81 11.81
C LYS A 334 -7.52 41.06 10.31
N LEU A 335 -8.62 40.80 9.60
CA LEU A 335 -8.73 41.09 8.18
C LEU A 335 -8.94 42.59 7.91
N ASN A 336 -9.30 43.41 8.91
CA ASN A 336 -9.46 44.87 8.80
C ASN A 336 -10.31 45.32 7.58
N GLY A 337 -11.33 44.54 7.21
CA GLY A 337 -12.16 44.81 6.03
C GLY A 337 -11.46 44.60 4.67
N ASN A 338 -10.25 44.05 4.64
CA ASN A 338 -9.49 43.77 3.42
C ASN A 338 -9.85 42.40 2.82
N PHE A 339 -11.11 42.24 2.45
CA PHE A 339 -11.64 41.05 1.78
C PHE A 339 -12.73 41.45 0.79
N ASP A 340 -12.93 40.64 -0.26
CA ASP A 340 -14.06 40.84 -1.16
C ASP A 340 -15.35 40.41 -0.47
N GLU A 341 -16.33 41.30 -0.41
CA GLU A 341 -17.60 41.07 0.27
C GLU A 341 -18.33 39.83 -0.29
N ARG A 342 -18.32 39.62 -1.61
CA ARG A 342 -19.02 38.49 -2.23
C ARG A 342 -18.32 37.16 -1.92
N GLN A 343 -17.00 37.17 -1.82
CA GLN A 343 -16.22 36.00 -1.40
C GLN A 343 -16.44 35.68 0.07
N MET A 344 -16.46 36.69 0.94
CA MET A 344 -16.73 36.51 2.36
C MET A 344 -18.15 35.96 2.58
N GLU A 345 -19.14 36.52 1.89
CA GLU A 345 -20.52 36.05 1.93
C GLU A 345 -20.63 34.59 1.46
N SER A 346 -19.99 34.25 0.33
CA SER A 346 -19.96 32.88 -0.19
C SER A 346 -19.31 31.90 0.78
N LEU A 347 -18.16 32.28 1.36
CA LEU A 347 -17.43 31.45 2.31
C LEU A 347 -18.24 31.17 3.57
N MET A 348 -18.91 32.18 4.12
CA MET A 348 -19.72 32.05 5.34
C MET A 348 -20.97 31.20 5.11
N VAL A 349 -21.65 31.38 3.98
CA VAL A 349 -22.82 30.56 3.62
C VAL A 349 -22.42 29.10 3.39
N VAL A 350 -21.35 28.85 2.64
CA VAL A 350 -20.85 27.49 2.41
C VAL A 350 -20.38 26.84 3.71
N GLY A 351 -19.67 27.57 4.58
CA GLY A 351 -19.26 27.09 5.90
C GLY A 351 -20.45 26.65 6.77
N LEU A 352 -21.52 27.44 6.78
CA LEU A 352 -22.75 27.09 7.50
C LEU A 352 -23.46 25.87 6.88
N TRP A 353 -23.45 25.74 5.56
CA TRP A 353 -24.01 24.57 4.86
C TRP A 353 -23.25 23.27 5.18
N CYS A 354 -21.91 23.35 5.25
CA CYS A 354 -21.05 22.23 5.66
C CYS A 354 -21.25 21.84 7.13
N ALA A 355 -21.58 22.79 8.00
CA ALA A 355 -21.78 22.59 9.44
C ALA A 355 -23.17 22.05 9.81
N HIS A 356 -23.98 21.62 8.83
CA HIS A 356 -25.32 21.11 9.09
C HIS A 356 -25.29 19.85 9.99
N PRO A 357 -26.12 19.74 11.04
CA PRO A 357 -26.11 18.59 11.95
C PRO A 357 -26.36 17.26 11.24
N ASP A 358 -27.36 17.22 10.35
CA ASP A 358 -27.64 16.09 9.47
C ASP A 358 -26.62 16.03 8.32
N TYR A 359 -25.91 14.90 8.18
CA TYR A 359 -24.89 14.70 7.17
C TYR A 359 -25.46 14.51 5.77
N SER A 360 -26.71 14.04 5.65
CA SER A 360 -27.35 13.73 4.36
C SER A 360 -27.67 14.98 3.54
N VAL A 361 -27.76 16.14 4.20
CA VAL A 361 -28.04 17.44 3.57
C VAL A 361 -26.81 18.35 3.47
N ARG A 362 -25.64 17.87 3.91
CA ARG A 362 -24.37 18.57 3.70
C ARG A 362 -23.98 18.52 2.22
N PRO A 363 -23.33 19.57 1.68
CA PRO A 363 -22.93 19.58 0.28
C PRO A 363 -21.81 18.58 -0.01
N SER A 364 -21.81 18.03 -1.22
CA SER A 364 -20.63 17.34 -1.76
C SER A 364 -19.48 18.32 -1.99
N ILE A 365 -18.24 17.82 -1.99
CA ILE A 365 -17.06 18.65 -2.26
C ILE A 365 -17.14 19.36 -3.63
N LYS A 366 -17.79 18.71 -4.61
CA LYS A 366 -18.04 19.30 -5.94
C LYS A 366 -18.94 20.53 -5.85
N GLN A 367 -20.04 20.44 -5.08
CA GLN A 367 -20.94 21.57 -4.86
C GLN A 367 -20.25 22.71 -4.10
N VAL A 368 -19.45 22.38 -3.08
CA VAL A 368 -18.64 23.37 -2.34
C VAL A 368 -17.72 24.14 -3.29
N ILE A 369 -16.96 23.43 -4.14
CA ILE A 369 -16.01 24.06 -5.07
C ILE A 369 -16.74 24.94 -6.10
N SER A 370 -17.84 24.45 -6.68
CA SER A 370 -18.60 25.22 -7.67
C SER A 370 -19.29 26.45 -7.05
N THR A 371 -19.80 26.37 -5.83
CA THR A 371 -20.36 27.53 -5.12
C THR A 371 -19.29 28.57 -4.75
N LEU A 372 -18.12 28.13 -4.26
CA LEU A 372 -17.00 29.04 -3.95
C LEU A 372 -16.38 29.67 -5.21
N SER A 373 -16.52 29.02 -6.36
CA SER A 373 -16.08 29.53 -7.67
C SER A 373 -17.14 30.41 -8.36
N PHE A 374 -18.29 30.65 -7.69
CA PHE A 374 -19.44 31.40 -8.22
C PHE A 374 -20.06 30.82 -9.50
N GLU A 375 -19.87 29.52 -9.76
CA GLU A 375 -20.46 28.81 -10.90
C GLU A 375 -21.94 28.46 -10.68
N ILE A 376 -22.36 28.36 -9.41
CA ILE A 376 -23.71 28.02 -8.98
C ILE A 376 -24.16 29.05 -7.92
N PRO A 377 -25.45 29.49 -7.92
CA PRO A 377 -25.95 30.43 -6.92
C PRO A 377 -25.83 29.88 -5.49
N LEU A 378 -25.77 30.79 -4.51
CA LEU A 378 -25.70 30.45 -3.10
C LEU A 378 -26.94 29.64 -2.66
N PRO A 379 -26.77 28.58 -1.86
CA PRO A 379 -27.89 27.82 -1.31
C PRO A 379 -28.69 28.71 -0.33
N MET A 380 -30.01 28.58 -0.34
CA MET A 380 -30.85 29.22 0.66
C MET A 380 -30.80 28.42 1.96
N LEU A 381 -30.18 28.98 3.00
CA LEU A 381 -30.10 28.36 4.31
C LEU A 381 -31.28 28.75 5.22
N PRO A 382 -31.73 27.85 6.11
CA PRO A 382 -32.77 28.15 7.07
C PRO A 382 -32.34 29.29 8.02
N PRO A 383 -33.27 30.16 8.45
CA PRO A 383 -32.95 31.32 9.29
C PRO A 383 -32.57 30.96 10.73
N VAL A 384 -32.81 29.72 11.17
CA VAL A 384 -32.50 29.22 12.51
C VAL A 384 -31.73 27.91 12.37
N ARG A 385 -30.74 27.69 13.25
CA ARG A 385 -29.97 26.45 13.28
C ARG A 385 -30.91 25.25 13.53
N PRO A 386 -30.91 24.24 12.65
CA PRO A 386 -31.70 23.03 12.85
C PRO A 386 -31.27 22.30 14.13
N VAL A 387 -32.25 21.80 14.90
CA VAL A 387 -31.97 20.99 16.09
C VAL A 387 -31.47 19.62 15.62
N PRO A 388 -30.34 19.10 16.16
CA PRO A 388 -29.87 17.76 15.81
C PRO A 388 -30.91 16.70 16.17
N ILE A 389 -31.44 16.00 15.17
CA ILE A 389 -32.30 14.83 15.38
C ILE A 389 -31.38 13.61 15.39
N TYR A 390 -30.96 13.19 16.58
CA TYR A 390 -30.30 11.90 16.73
C TYR A 390 -31.39 10.83 16.70
N TYR A 391 -31.52 10.13 15.58
CA TYR A 391 -32.24 8.87 15.56
C TYR A 391 -31.46 7.91 16.46
N THR A 392 -31.99 7.62 17.65
CA THR A 392 -31.55 6.46 18.40
C THR A 392 -31.89 5.23 17.56
N PRO A 393 -30.92 4.38 17.20
CA PRO A 393 -31.24 3.13 16.55
C PRO A 393 -32.18 2.38 17.49
N SER A 394 -33.40 2.11 17.02
CA SER A 394 -34.28 1.14 17.67
C SER A 394 -33.49 -0.17 17.72
N PHE A 395 -33.17 -0.64 18.93
CA PHE A 395 -32.59 -1.95 19.15
C PHE A 395 -33.59 -2.98 18.62
N HIS A 396 -33.40 -3.40 17.37
CA HIS A 396 -34.04 -4.58 16.84
C HIS A 396 -33.46 -5.75 17.63
N MET A 397 -34.32 -6.34 18.45
CA MET A 397 -34.09 -7.51 19.29
C MET A 397 -33.54 -8.65 18.41
N PHE A 398 -32.22 -8.88 18.42
CA PHE A 398 -31.67 -10.14 17.97
C PHE A 398 -32.06 -11.18 19.01
N SER A 399 -32.90 -12.13 18.60
CA SER A 399 -33.25 -13.31 19.38
C SER A 399 -31.97 -14.07 19.74
N VAL A 400 -31.56 -13.98 20.99
CA VAL A 400 -30.55 -14.86 21.57
C VAL A 400 -31.25 -16.20 21.77
N ALA A 401 -30.95 -17.16 20.90
CA ALA A 401 -31.26 -18.56 21.18
C ALA A 401 -30.40 -19.00 22.36
N THR A 402 -31.01 -19.04 23.55
CA THR A 402 -30.46 -19.70 24.72
C THR A 402 -30.46 -21.22 24.46
N PRO A 403 -29.33 -21.93 24.71
CA PRO A 403 -29.40 -23.37 24.83
C PRO A 403 -30.10 -23.70 26.15
N SER A 404 -31.27 -24.32 26.04
CA SER A 404 -32.00 -24.90 27.16
C SER A 404 -31.16 -26.01 27.78
N MET A 405 -30.68 -25.77 29.00
CA MET A 405 -30.17 -26.81 29.90
C MET A 405 -31.36 -27.69 30.29
N THR A 406 -31.38 -28.93 29.79
CA THR A 406 -32.21 -29.97 30.36
C THR A 406 -31.35 -30.82 31.28
N GLU A 407 -31.53 -30.59 32.59
CA GLU A 407 -31.19 -31.58 33.60
C GLU A 407 -32.05 -32.83 33.39
N THR A 408 -31.42 -34.01 33.38
CA THR A 408 -32.11 -35.24 33.76
C THR A 408 -31.15 -36.08 34.58
N THR A 409 -31.47 -36.22 35.86
CA THR A 409 -30.79 -37.00 36.90
C THR A 409 -31.04 -38.51 36.67
N PRO A 410 -30.25 -39.43 37.28
CA PRO A 410 -29.99 -40.76 36.76
C PRO A 410 -30.92 -41.84 37.33
N SER A 411 -31.15 -42.89 36.56
CA SER A 411 -31.56 -44.20 37.06
C SER A 411 -30.97 -45.30 36.17
N GLY A 412 -30.48 -46.36 36.80
CA GLY A 412 -29.62 -47.37 36.19
C GLY A 412 -30.34 -48.60 35.65
N GLN A 413 -29.47 -49.48 35.13
CA GLN A 413 -29.64 -50.92 34.80
C GLN A 413 -30.61 -51.26 33.66
N PHE A 414 -30.08 -51.83 32.57
CA PHE A 414 -30.07 -53.29 32.35
C PHE A 414 -29.21 -53.66 31.13
N ALA A 415 -28.55 -54.81 31.22
CA ALA A 415 -27.70 -55.41 30.20
C ALA A 415 -28.49 -55.89 28.97
N HIS A 416 -27.86 -55.90 27.79
CA HIS A 416 -27.86 -57.07 26.92
C HIS A 416 -26.79 -56.98 25.81
N SER A 417 -26.02 -58.05 25.74
CA SER A 417 -25.02 -58.47 24.77
C SER A 417 -25.52 -58.54 23.32
N PHE A 418 -24.66 -58.21 22.34
CA PHE A 418 -24.72 -58.79 20.99
C PHE A 418 -23.33 -58.90 20.36
N GLU A 419 -23.01 -60.12 19.93
CA GLU A 419 -21.79 -60.58 19.26
C GLU A 419 -21.69 -60.12 17.80
N LEU A 420 -20.45 -60.00 17.32
CA LEU A 420 -20.09 -59.78 15.90
C LEU A 420 -20.00 -61.13 15.16
N PRO A 421 -20.45 -61.24 13.90
CA PRO A 421 -20.19 -62.41 13.07
C PRO A 421 -18.91 -62.25 12.23
N LEU A 422 -18.00 -63.22 12.39
CA LEU A 422 -16.85 -63.48 11.51
C LEU A 422 -17.31 -64.22 10.24
N SER A 423 -16.78 -63.82 9.08
CA SER A 423 -16.91 -64.55 7.80
C SER A 423 -15.85 -65.66 7.68
N PRO A 424 -16.16 -66.80 7.03
CA PRO A 424 -15.22 -67.91 6.90
C PRO A 424 -14.35 -67.85 5.63
N HIS A 425 -13.07 -68.17 5.81
CA HIS A 425 -12.06 -68.45 4.78
C HIS A 425 -12.36 -69.76 4.02
N SER A 426 -12.12 -69.74 2.72
CA SER A 426 -12.18 -70.87 1.80
C SER A 426 -10.96 -71.79 1.92
N LEU A 427 -11.23 -73.09 1.99
CA LEU A 427 -10.28 -74.21 1.90
C LEU A 427 -9.85 -74.43 0.44
N ILE A 428 -8.55 -74.61 0.23
CA ILE A 428 -7.96 -75.25 -0.96
C ILE A 428 -7.31 -76.54 -0.45
N ASP A 429 -7.72 -77.67 -1.01
CA ASP A 429 -7.18 -78.99 -0.74
C ASP A 429 -6.39 -79.48 -1.96
N HIS A 430 -5.27 -80.16 -1.70
CA HIS A 430 -4.33 -80.69 -2.71
C HIS A 430 -4.40 -82.22 -2.75
N SER A 431 -4.07 -82.78 -3.94
CA SER A 431 -3.86 -84.22 -4.28
C SER A 431 -5.14 -85.05 -4.44
N THR A 432 -5.37 -85.80 -5.52
CA THR A 432 -4.51 -86.49 -6.52
C THR A 432 -5.28 -86.62 -7.83
#